data_AF-A0A1B0GQD7-F1
#
_entry.id   AF-A0A1B0GQD7-F1
#
_cell.length_a   1.000
_cell.length_b   1.000
_cell.length_c   1.000
_cell.angle_alpha   90.00
_cell.angle_beta   90.00
_cell.angle_gamma   90.00
#
_symmetry.space_group_name_H-M   'P 1'
#
loop_
_entity.id
_entity.type
_entity.pdbx_description
1 polymer ?
#
loop_
_entity_poly.entity_id
_entity_poly.type
_entity_poly.pdbx_seq_one_letter_code
_entity_poly.pdbx_strand_id
1 'polypeptide(L)'
;MALFWNSGIQAEYFERFPRGLNPVLVNDVVFSFHTTIALFVVLLQCVIYERGEQRVSTITRGILGIFGIVVTVCAILAAIDIIHWLSFLYVCGYIKLTTTVIMTMPQMFMNYKRKSTVGWSIYGVFIDLTGGVFSMLQMILNAYNY
;
A
#
# COMPACT_ATOMS: atom_id res chain seq x y z
N MET A 1 3.72 9.95 0.77
CA MET A 1 3.63 11.43 0.61
C MET A 1 4.15 12.17 1.83
N ALA A 2 3.68 11.86 3.05
CA ALA A 2 4.12 12.57 4.26
C ALA A 2 5.65 12.63 4.45
N LEU A 3 6.38 11.52 4.26
CA LEU A 3 7.84 11.47 4.31
C LEU A 3 8.55 12.37 3.26
N PHE A 4 7.90 12.71 2.15
CA PHE A 4 8.48 13.58 1.11
C PHE A 4 8.36 15.07 1.45
N TRP A 5 7.24 15.49 2.06
CA TRP A 5 6.96 16.91 2.34
C TRP A 5 7.26 17.34 3.78
N ASN A 6 7.20 16.43 4.75
CA ASN A 6 7.36 16.79 6.16
C ASN A 6 8.82 16.65 6.59
N SER A 7 9.46 17.78 6.89
CA SER A 7 10.86 17.85 7.36
C SER A 7 11.07 17.18 8.72
N GLY A 8 10.07 17.18 9.61
CA GLY A 8 10.11 16.47 10.88
C GLY A 8 10.20 14.96 10.71
N ILE A 9 9.36 14.37 9.85
CA ILE A 9 9.40 12.92 9.56
C ILE A 9 10.70 12.55 8.83
N GLN A 10 11.23 13.44 7.98
CA GLN A 10 12.55 13.23 7.37
C GLN A 10 13.66 13.22 8.41
N ALA A 11 13.63 14.15 9.37
CA ALA A 11 14.60 14.18 10.47
C ALA A 11 14.54 12.90 11.30
N GLU A 12 13.34 12.43 11.68
CA GLU A 12 13.15 11.14 12.37
C GLU A 12 13.74 9.97 11.56
N TYR A 13 13.60 10.00 10.23
CA TYR A 13 14.15 8.97 9.37
C TYR A 13 15.67 9.00 9.30
N PHE A 14 16.29 10.17 9.13
CA PHE A 14 17.74 10.30 9.08
C PHE A 14 18.41 10.08 10.44
N GLU A 15 17.73 10.38 11.54
CA GLU A 15 18.18 10.01 12.89
C GLU A 15 18.26 8.48 13.03
N ARG A 16 17.25 7.76 12.53
CA ARG A 16 17.20 6.30 12.57
C ARG A 16 18.14 5.63 11.55
N PHE A 17 18.36 6.26 10.41
CA PHE A 17 19.22 5.77 9.33
C PHE A 17 20.20 6.87 8.88
N PRO A 18 21.32 7.08 9.60
CA PRO A 18 22.25 8.21 9.37
C PRO A 18 22.94 8.20 8.00
N ARG A 19 23.05 7.01 7.38
CA ARG A 19 23.59 6.82 6.03
C ARG A 19 22.51 6.53 4.99
N GLY A 20 21.25 6.58 5.39
CA GLY A 20 20.13 6.32 4.49
C GLY A 20 19.87 7.52 3.61
N LEU A 21 19.62 7.28 2.33
CA LEU A 21 18.98 8.28 1.46
C LEU A 21 17.47 8.31 1.73
N ASN A 22 16.83 9.45 1.43
CA ASN A 22 15.37 9.51 1.44
C ASN A 22 14.82 8.50 0.41
N PRO A 23 14.08 7.47 0.84
CA PRO A 23 13.65 6.40 -0.05
C PRO A 23 12.46 6.81 -0.92
N VAL A 24 11.82 7.97 -0.64
CA VAL A 24 10.67 8.47 -1.38
C VAL A 24 11.12 9.57 -2.32
N LEU A 25 10.97 9.32 -3.62
CA LEU A 25 11.32 10.27 -4.69
C LEU A 25 10.07 10.88 -5.34
N VAL A 26 10.28 11.84 -6.23
CA VAL A 26 9.20 12.53 -6.95
C VAL A 26 8.36 11.56 -7.78
N ASN A 27 8.97 10.54 -8.41
CA ASN A 27 8.23 9.53 -9.15
C ASN A 27 7.28 8.72 -8.26
N ASP A 28 7.67 8.40 -7.03
CA ASP A 28 6.80 7.71 -6.07
C ASP A 28 5.60 8.58 -5.65
N VAL A 29 5.81 9.89 -5.56
CA VAL A 29 4.75 10.86 -5.27
C VAL A 29 3.74 10.94 -6.41
N VAL A 30 4.20 11.09 -7.65
CA VAL A 30 3.35 11.13 -8.84
C VAL A 30 2.57 9.82 -8.99
N PHE A 31 3.23 8.67 -8.82
CA PHE A 31 2.59 7.36 -8.86
C PHE A 31 1.52 7.21 -7.77
N SER A 32 1.81 7.66 -6.54
CA SER A 32 0.84 7.61 -5.44
C SER A 32 -0.37 8.50 -5.71
N PHE A 33 -0.19 9.67 -6.34
CA PHE A 33 -1.28 10.56 -6.72
C PHE A 33 -2.16 9.94 -7.80
N HIS A 34 -1.56 9.40 -8.87
CA HIS A 34 -2.27 8.67 -9.92
C HIS A 34 -3.07 7.50 -9.35
N THR A 35 -2.45 6.69 -8.48
CA THR A 35 -3.10 5.55 -7.81
C THR A 35 -4.29 6.01 -6.96
N THR A 36 -4.16 7.15 -6.27
CA THR A 36 -5.26 7.71 -5.46
C THR A 36 -6.46 8.08 -6.32
N ILE A 37 -6.24 8.72 -7.47
CA ILE A 37 -7.29 9.05 -8.44
C ILE A 37 -7.93 7.77 -8.99
N ALA A 38 -7.12 6.81 -9.41
CA ALA A 38 -7.61 5.54 -9.93
C ALA A 38 -8.47 4.79 -8.88
N LEU A 39 -8.02 4.75 -7.62
CA LEU A 39 -8.76 4.15 -6.52
C LEU A 39 -10.10 4.87 -6.30
N PHE A 40 -10.11 6.20 -6.37
CA PHE A 40 -11.34 6.97 -6.24
C PHE A 40 -12.34 6.63 -7.36
N VAL A 41 -11.87 6.54 -8.61
CA VAL A 41 -12.71 6.12 -9.74
C VAL A 41 -13.25 4.71 -9.52
N VAL A 42 -12.43 3.76 -9.09
CA VAL A 42 -12.86 2.39 -8.79
C VAL A 42 -13.89 2.37 -7.66
N LEU A 43 -13.71 3.17 -6.61
CA LEU A 43 -14.69 3.28 -5.52
C LEU A 43 -16.04 3.83 -6.02
N LEU A 44 -16.03 4.84 -6.89
CA LEU A 44 -17.24 5.36 -7.53
C LEU A 44 -17.90 4.29 -8.40
N GLN A 45 -17.13 3.56 -9.21
CA GLN A 45 -17.63 2.44 -10.01
C GLN A 45 -18.26 1.37 -9.12
N CYS A 46 -17.63 1.02 -7.99
CA CYS A 46 -18.20 0.07 -7.04
C CYS A 46 -19.54 0.55 -6.47
N VAL A 47 -19.80 1.86 -6.34
CA VAL A 47 -21.08 2.40 -5.85
C VAL A 47 -22.14 2.46 -6.94
N ILE A 48 -21.75 2.78 -8.18
CA ILE A 48 -22.66 2.95 -9.33
C ILE A 48 -23.05 1.62 -9.97
N TYR A 49 -22.11 0.69 -10.14
CA TYR A 49 -22.37 -0.60 -10.78
C TYR A 49 -23.08 -1.57 -9.86
N GLU A 50 -23.97 -2.38 -10.44
CA GLU A 50 -24.80 -3.33 -9.73
C GLU A 50 -23.95 -4.42 -9.03
N ARG A 51 -24.09 -4.52 -7.70
CA ARG A 51 -23.32 -5.47 -6.87
C ARG A 51 -23.94 -6.87 -6.81
N GLY A 52 -25.15 -7.06 -7.32
CA GLY A 52 -25.91 -8.31 -7.20
C GLY A 52 -25.97 -8.81 -5.75
N GLU A 53 -25.85 -10.13 -5.57
CA GLU A 53 -25.83 -10.79 -4.25
C GLU A 53 -24.44 -10.82 -3.58
N GLN A 54 -23.46 -10.05 -4.07
CA GLN A 54 -22.11 -10.08 -3.50
C GLN A 54 -22.09 -9.45 -2.10
N ARG A 55 -21.84 -10.29 -1.09
CA ARG A 55 -21.64 -9.87 0.30
C ARG A 55 -20.18 -10.03 0.70
N VAL A 56 -19.68 -9.04 1.43
CA VAL A 56 -18.34 -9.12 2.02
C VAL A 56 -18.34 -10.22 3.08
N SER A 57 -17.40 -11.16 2.98
CA SER A 57 -17.23 -12.24 3.95
C SER A 57 -17.06 -11.70 5.37
N THR A 58 -17.68 -12.36 6.35
CA THR A 58 -17.58 -12.00 7.78
C THR A 58 -16.13 -11.98 8.26
N ILE A 59 -15.28 -12.87 7.74
CA ILE A 59 -13.85 -12.92 8.04
C ILE A 59 -13.17 -11.64 7.54
N THR A 60 -13.46 -11.22 6.31
CA THR A 60 -12.91 -9.99 5.72
C THR A 60 -13.34 -8.75 6.51
N ARG A 61 -14.60 -8.70 6.97
CA ARG A 61 -15.08 -7.61 7.85
C ARG A 61 -14.35 -7.59 9.19
N GLY A 62 -14.08 -8.76 9.79
CA GLY A 62 -13.30 -8.88 11.01
C GLY A 62 -11.86 -8.38 10.85
N ILE A 63 -11.17 -8.81 9.80
CA ILE A 63 -9.81 -8.37 9.47
C ILE A 63 -9.77 -6.86 9.24
N LEU A 64 -10.72 -6.32 8.47
CA LEU A 64 -10.82 -4.88 8.23
C LEU A 64 -11.05 -4.10 9.52
N GLY A 65 -11.89 -4.61 10.43
CA GLY A 65 -12.12 -4.03 11.75
C GLY A 65 -10.84 -4.00 12.59
N ILE A 66 -10.09 -5.10 12.64
CA ILE A 66 -8.81 -5.18 13.37
C ILE A 66 -7.80 -4.18 12.81
N PHE A 67 -7.62 -4.15 11.48
CA PHE A 67 -6.70 -3.18 10.86
C PHE A 67 -7.14 -1.73 11.10
N GLY A 68 -8.44 -1.44 11.05
CA GLY A 68 -8.98 -0.13 11.38
C GLY A 68 -8.67 0.29 12.83
N ILE A 69 -8.82 -0.63 13.79
CA ILE A 69 -8.47 -0.39 15.19
C ILE A 69 -6.97 -0.12 15.34
N VAL A 70 -6.11 -0.96 14.75
CA VAL A 70 -4.65 -0.79 14.80
C VAL A 70 -4.23 0.56 14.24
N VAL A 71 -4.73 0.93 13.06
CA VAL A 71 -4.44 2.24 12.44
C VAL A 71 -4.90 3.39 13.34
N THR A 72 -6.10 3.30 13.92
CA THR A 72 -6.65 4.36 14.77
C THR A 72 -5.85 4.52 16.05
N VAL A 73 -5.52 3.42 16.73
CA VAL A 73 -4.70 3.44 17.95
C VAL A 73 -3.30 3.98 17.65
N CYS A 74 -2.63 3.50 16.60
CA CYS A 74 -1.33 4.02 16.22
C CYS A 74 -1.38 5.50 15.83
N ALA A 75 -2.44 5.97 15.15
CA ALA A 75 -2.61 7.38 14.83
C ALA A 75 -2.78 8.25 16.09
N ILE A 76 -3.56 7.79 17.07
CA ILE A 76 -3.72 8.49 18.36
C ILE A 76 -2.38 8.54 19.10
N LEU A 77 -1.68 7.40 19.20
CA LEU A 77 -0.36 7.34 19.84
C LEU A 77 0.67 8.26 19.18
N ALA A 78 0.60 8.41 17.85
CA ALA A 78 1.46 9.34 17.12
C ALA A 78 1.06 10.81 17.36
N ALA A 79 -0.23 11.10 17.48
CA ALA A 79 -0.74 12.45 17.74
C ALA A 79 -0.43 12.96 19.15
N ILE A 80 -0.20 12.06 20.11
CA ILE A 80 0.21 12.39 21.49
C ILE A 80 1.72 12.21 21.72
N ASP A 81 2.51 12.12 20.64
CA ASP A 81 3.97 12.00 20.66
C ASP A 81 4.53 10.79 21.45
N ILE A 82 3.73 9.74 21.68
CA ILE A 82 4.21 8.48 22.27
C ILE A 82 4.98 7.65 21.24
N ILE A 83 4.56 7.69 19.97
CA ILE A 83 5.29 7.08 18.87
C ILE A 83 5.59 8.12 17.78
N HIS A 84 6.71 7.94 17.09
CA HIS A 84 7.05 8.74 15.92
C HIS A 84 6.07 8.55 14.77
N TRP A 85 5.82 9.62 14.01
CA TRP A 85 4.99 9.58 12.81
C TRP A 85 5.57 8.63 11.76
N LEU A 86 6.90 8.50 11.69
CA LEU A 86 7.56 7.50 10.85
C LEU A 86 7.12 6.07 11.19
N SER A 87 7.00 5.73 12.48
CA SER A 87 6.54 4.40 12.92
C SER A 87 5.10 4.13 12.52
N PHE A 88 4.22 5.13 12.62
CA PHE A 88 2.85 5.04 12.12
C PHE A 88 2.80 4.77 10.60
N LEU A 89 3.62 5.47 9.82
CA LEU A 89 3.71 5.25 8.36
C LEU A 89 4.18 3.83 8.03
N TYR A 90 5.14 3.27 8.78
CA TYR A 90 5.57 1.88 8.60
C TYR A 90 4.44 0.90 8.91
N VAL A 91 3.71 1.08 10.00
CA VAL A 91 2.54 0.23 10.33
C VAL A 91 1.52 0.26 9.19
N CYS A 92 1.20 1.44 8.65
CA CYS A 92 0.31 1.57 7.50
C CYS A 92 0.84 0.83 6.26
N GLY A 93 2.14 0.92 6.01
CA GLY A 93 2.81 0.19 4.92
C GLY A 93 2.69 -1.33 5.06
N TYR A 94 2.93 -1.87 6.26
CA TYR A 94 2.78 -3.30 6.53
C TYR A 94 1.33 -3.78 6.37
N ILE A 95 0.37 -3.03 6.91
CA ILE A 95 -1.06 -3.35 6.76
C ILE A 95 -1.45 -3.40 5.27
N LYS A 96 -1.02 -2.40 4.48
CA LYS A 96 -1.26 -2.38 3.03
C LYS A 96 -0.71 -3.66 2.37
N LEU A 97 0.55 -4.01 2.66
CA LEU A 97 1.21 -5.19 2.08
C LEU A 97 0.48 -6.49 2.47
N THR A 98 0.17 -6.66 3.75
CA THR A 98 -0.57 -7.84 4.25
C THR A 98 -1.95 -7.93 3.61
N THR A 99 -2.67 -6.81 3.49
CA THR A 99 -3.99 -6.77 2.86
C THR A 99 -3.91 -7.22 1.40
N THR A 100 -2.89 -6.75 0.65
CA THR A 100 -2.64 -7.18 -0.73
C THR A 100 -2.39 -8.68 -0.82
N VAL A 101 -1.59 -9.27 0.08
CA VAL A 101 -1.35 -10.72 0.08
C VAL A 101 -2.62 -11.51 0.37
N ILE A 102 -3.39 -11.09 1.38
CA ILE A 102 -4.64 -11.75 1.79
C ILE A 102 -5.68 -11.73 0.66
N MET A 103 -5.76 -10.65 -0.12
CA MET A 103 -6.74 -10.56 -1.21
C MET A 103 -6.27 -11.27 -2.49
N THR A 104 -4.99 -11.20 -2.81
CA THR A 104 -4.48 -11.72 -4.09
C THR A 104 -4.33 -13.25 -4.10
N MET A 105 -3.85 -13.84 -3.00
CA MET A 105 -3.65 -15.29 -2.88
C MET A 105 -4.91 -16.13 -3.12
N PRO A 106 -6.06 -15.87 -2.46
CA PRO A 106 -7.28 -16.64 -2.72
C PRO A 106 -7.78 -16.44 -4.15
N GLN A 107 -7.64 -15.24 -4.72
CA GLN A 107 -8.01 -14.99 -6.12
C GLN A 107 -7.17 -15.83 -7.08
N MET A 108 -5.85 -15.91 -6.86
CA MET A 108 -4.97 -16.77 -7.65
C MET A 108 -5.37 -18.24 -7.54
N PHE A 109 -5.65 -18.73 -6.34
CA PHE A 109 -6.07 -20.12 -6.12
C PHE A 109 -7.40 -20.43 -6.82
N MET A 110 -8.39 -19.54 -6.71
CA MET A 110 -9.68 -19.69 -7.39
C MET A 110 -9.52 -19.72 -8.91
N ASN A 111 -8.68 -18.84 -9.47
CA ASN A 111 -8.40 -18.82 -10.90
C ASN A 111 -7.71 -20.11 -11.35
N TYR A 112 -6.75 -20.63 -10.56
CA TYR A 112 -6.10 -21.91 -10.84
C TYR A 112 -7.08 -23.09 -10.82
N LYS A 113 -8.01 -23.12 -9.86
CA LYS A 113 -9.04 -24.18 -9.75
C LYS A 113 -10.06 -24.09 -10.88
N ARG A 114 -10.47 -22.89 -11.27
CA ARG A 114 -11.46 -22.64 -12.34
C ARG A 114 -10.87 -22.70 -13.75
N LYS A 115 -9.54 -22.73 -13.87
CA LYS A 115 -8.81 -22.66 -15.15
C LYS A 115 -9.24 -21.47 -16.01
N SER A 116 -9.63 -20.37 -15.37
CA SER A 116 -10.14 -19.17 -16.01
C SER A 116 -9.62 -17.94 -15.27
N THR A 117 -9.22 -16.93 -16.04
CA THR A 117 -8.80 -15.61 -15.54
C THR A 117 -9.81 -14.53 -15.88
N VAL A 118 -11.05 -14.90 -16.21
CA VAL A 118 -12.12 -13.94 -16.48
C VAL A 118 -12.33 -13.05 -15.24
N GLY A 119 -12.18 -11.74 -15.42
CA GLY A 119 -12.23 -10.75 -14.34
C GLY A 119 -10.90 -10.47 -13.64
N TRP A 120 -9.80 -11.15 -14.00
CA TRP A 120 -8.45 -10.91 -13.49
C TRP A 120 -7.49 -10.53 -14.63
N SER A 121 -7.04 -9.27 -14.63
CA SER A 121 -6.11 -8.78 -15.65
C SER A 121 -4.70 -9.31 -15.42
N ILE A 122 -4.31 -10.32 -16.21
CA ILE A 122 -2.95 -10.87 -16.20
C ILE A 122 -1.93 -9.77 -16.58
N TYR A 123 -2.27 -8.92 -17.55
CA TYR A 123 -1.42 -7.80 -17.96
C TYR A 123 -1.19 -6.80 -16.82
N GLY A 124 -2.20 -6.54 -15.99
CA GLY A 124 -2.05 -5.71 -14.79
C GLY A 124 -1.01 -6.29 -13.83
N VAL A 125 -1.07 -7.60 -13.57
CA VAL A 125 -0.10 -8.29 -12.70
C VAL A 125 1.33 -8.20 -13.26
N PHE A 126 1.51 -8.36 -14.58
CA PHE A 126 2.83 -8.19 -15.19
C PHE A 126 3.34 -6.75 -15.06
N ILE A 127 2.49 -5.75 -15.28
CA ILE A 127 2.86 -4.34 -15.12
C ILE A 127 3.26 -4.04 -13.67
N ASP A 128 2.49 -4.55 -12.70
CA ASP A 128 2.80 -4.40 -11.27
C ASP A 128 4.15 -5.05 -10.91
N LEU A 129 4.41 -6.25 -11.42
CA LEU A 129 5.68 -6.95 -11.22
C LEU A 129 6.84 -6.15 -11.83
N THR A 130 6.70 -5.72 -13.08
CA THR A 130 7.71 -4.93 -13.79
C THR A 130 7.98 -3.62 -13.07
N GLY A 131 6.93 -2.89 -12.62
CA GLY A 131 7.07 -1.68 -11.82
C GLY A 131 7.80 -1.93 -10.50
N GLY A 132 7.49 -3.01 -9.80
CA GLY A 132 8.17 -3.42 -8.57
C GLY A 132 9.66 -3.72 -8.79
N VAL A 133 10.00 -4.45 -9.87
CA VAL A 133 11.39 -4.74 -10.24
C VAL A 133 12.15 -3.45 -10.53
N PHE A 134 11.60 -2.56 -11.36
CA PHE A 134 12.24 -1.28 -11.66
C PHE A 134 12.40 -0.38 -10.43
N SER A 135 11.44 -0.38 -9.50
CA SER A 135 11.55 0.35 -8.23
C SER A 135 12.70 -0.17 -7.37
N MET A 136 12.86 -1.49 -7.25
CA MET A 136 13.99 -2.09 -6.53
C MET A 136 15.33 -1.79 -7.22
N LEU A 137 15.38 -1.88 -8.55
CA LEU A 137 16.58 -1.52 -9.33
C LEU A 137 16.98 -0.06 -9.10
N GLN A 138 16.01 0.86 -9.11
CA GLN A 138 16.25 2.27 -8.78
C GLN A 138 16.84 2.43 -7.38
N MET A 139 16.30 1.74 -6.37
CA MET A 139 16.84 1.80 -5.00
C MET A 139 18.29 1.28 -4.93
N ILE A 140 18.61 0.20 -5.63
CA ILE A 140 19.98 -0.35 -5.68
C ILE A 140 20.94 0.64 -6.36
N LEU A 141 20.52 1.22 -7.49
CA LEU A 141 21.33 2.21 -8.20
C LEU A 141 21.57 3.46 -7.36
N ASN A 142 20.55 3.94 -6.64
CA ASN A 142 20.68 5.07 -5.72
C ASN A 142 21.64 4.76 -4.57
N ALA A 143 21.59 3.54 -4.02
CA ALA A 143 22.50 3.11 -2.98
C ALA A 143 23.95 2.94 -3.46
N TYR A 144 24.16 2.60 -4.74
CA TYR A 144 25.49 2.51 -5.34
C TYR A 144 26.08 3.89 -5.69
N ASN A 145 25.23 4.83 -6.10
CA ASN A 145 25.63 6.19 -6.46
C ASN A 145 25.81 7.13 -5.25
N TYR A 146 25.63 6.62 -4.02
CA TYR A 146 25.79 7.34 -2.75
C TYR A 146 27.07 6.92 -2.04
#